data_AF-A0A419FCD3-F1
#
_entry.id   AF-A0A419FCD3-F1
#
_cell.length_a   1.000
_cell.length_b   1.000
_cell.length_c   1.000
_cell.angle_alpha   90.00
_cell.angle_beta   90.00
_cell.angle_gamma   90.00
#
_symmetry.space_group_name_H-M   'P 1'
#
loop_
_entity.id
_entity.type
_entity.pdbx_description
1 polymer ?
#
loop_
_entity_poly.entity_id
_entity_poly.type
_entity_poly.pdbx_seq_one_letter_code
_entity_poly.pdbx_strand_id
1 'polypeptide(L)'
;MIPWHSFAYMAAGIFVIGNLVRAIRLARTPLHQRWELNPFHEERRVRYGGSLLEEVTWWAHPLEADHRGNRMAMLRDILLMQGVWTRRRPLWFSCFSLHMGLYLLTLVAVLLLTAGIAAGLAGPHAPGERFAAVIQGLAWTGYVLGLLGVILMLYRRLHDPRLRACSTVSHYFHLALLGGLHVTGLGWIAVHADYARRLAQFVAALFFAADMPALPPVGSWHVALVLFFLAYYPFTHMTHAYTKYILYGKVRAEDQLLQAAGEPQAKIVKLEEKTGSAGALGNGPVSPDSEPKD
;
A
#
# COMPACT_ATOMS: atom_id res chain seq x y z
N MET A 1 -28.52 -11.52 -22.27
CA MET A 1 -28.38 -10.94 -20.92
C MET A 1 -26.97 -11.19 -20.44
N ILE A 2 -26.26 -10.18 -19.91
CA ILE A 2 -24.91 -10.37 -19.35
C ILE A 2 -25.07 -11.17 -18.05
N PRO A 3 -24.38 -12.32 -17.87
CA PRO A 3 -24.48 -13.14 -16.67
C PRO A 3 -23.71 -12.50 -15.50
N TRP A 4 -24.20 -11.37 -14.98
CA TRP A 4 -23.55 -10.57 -13.94
C TRP A 4 -23.15 -11.39 -12.70
N HIS A 5 -24.00 -12.32 -12.28
CA HIS A 5 -23.70 -13.24 -11.17
C HIS A 5 -22.40 -14.03 -11.40
N SER A 6 -22.26 -14.65 -12.57
CA SER A 6 -21.09 -15.49 -12.89
C SER A 6 -19.80 -14.68 -12.90
N PHE A 7 -19.83 -13.51 -13.54
CA PHE A 7 -18.66 -12.61 -13.57
C PHE A 7 -18.30 -12.08 -12.18
N ALA A 8 -19.28 -11.68 -11.39
CA ALA A 8 -19.06 -11.15 -10.06
C ALA A 8 -18.50 -12.21 -9.10
N TYR A 9 -19.06 -13.42 -9.08
CA TYR A 9 -18.55 -14.51 -8.24
C TYR A 9 -17.15 -14.95 -8.67
N MET A 10 -16.88 -15.04 -9.97
CA MET A 10 -15.54 -15.34 -10.47
C MET A 10 -14.52 -14.27 -10.06
N ALA A 11 -14.85 -12.99 -10.27
CA ALA A 11 -13.97 -11.89 -9.89
C ALA A 11 -13.73 -11.82 -8.38
N ALA A 12 -14.77 -11.99 -7.57
CA ALA A 12 -14.68 -12.04 -6.11
C ALA A 12 -13.82 -13.23 -5.65
N GLY A 13 -14.03 -14.41 -6.24
CA GLY A 13 -13.23 -15.61 -5.95
C GLY A 13 -11.74 -15.41 -6.28
N ILE A 14 -11.44 -14.88 -7.47
CA ILE A 14 -10.05 -14.56 -7.87
C ILE A 14 -9.45 -13.52 -6.93
N PHE A 15 -10.20 -12.47 -6.57
CA PHE A 15 -9.73 -11.43 -5.66
C PHE A 15 -9.40 -12.01 -4.27
N VAL A 16 -10.31 -12.77 -3.66
CA VAL A 16 -10.11 -13.32 -2.31
C VAL A 16 -8.99 -14.38 -2.31
N ILE A 17 -9.08 -15.37 -3.20
CA ILE A 17 -8.10 -16.47 -3.27
C ILE A 17 -6.73 -15.92 -3.69
N GLY A 18 -6.68 -15.06 -4.69
CA GLY A 18 -5.43 -14.47 -5.19
C GLY A 18 -4.70 -13.66 -4.12
N ASN A 19 -5.41 -12.81 -3.37
CA ASN A 19 -4.81 -12.05 -2.28
C ASN A 19 -4.39 -12.96 -1.12
N LEU A 20 -5.19 -13.98 -0.77
CA LEU A 20 -4.84 -14.94 0.28
C LEU A 20 -3.57 -15.73 -0.08
N VAL A 21 -3.51 -16.30 -1.29
CA VAL A 21 -2.33 -17.02 -1.78
C VAL A 21 -1.11 -16.12 -1.77
N ARG A 22 -1.24 -14.86 -2.21
CA ARG A 22 -0.14 -13.90 -2.21
C ARG A 22 0.34 -13.53 -0.81
N ALA A 23 -0.59 -13.27 0.11
CA ALA A 23 -0.27 -13.00 1.51
C ALA A 23 0.46 -14.18 2.17
N ILE A 24 -0.01 -15.42 1.92
CA ILE A 24 0.63 -16.64 2.42
C ILE A 24 2.02 -16.81 1.81
N ARG A 25 2.17 -16.63 0.50
CA ARG A 25 3.48 -16.72 -0.17
C ARG A 25 4.46 -15.71 0.41
N LEU A 26 4.07 -14.45 0.56
CA LEU A 26 4.95 -13.42 1.11
C LEU A 26 5.25 -13.64 2.60
N ALA A 27 4.31 -14.24 3.35
CA ALA A 27 4.56 -14.63 4.74
C ALA A 27 5.50 -15.84 4.89
N ARG A 28 5.74 -16.60 3.83
CA ARG A 28 6.62 -17.78 3.81
C ARG A 28 7.99 -17.50 3.18
N THR A 29 8.20 -16.36 2.52
CA THR A 29 9.52 -16.02 1.97
C THR A 29 10.52 -15.76 3.08
N PRO A 30 11.82 -16.04 2.90
CA PRO A 30 12.84 -15.72 3.90
C PRO A 30 12.96 -14.21 4.13
N LEU A 31 13.45 -13.82 5.31
CA LEU A 31 13.49 -12.42 5.75
C LEU A 31 14.20 -11.48 4.77
N HIS A 32 15.28 -11.92 4.13
CA HIS A 32 16.01 -11.10 3.16
C HIS A 32 15.16 -10.70 1.94
N GLN A 33 14.15 -11.49 1.57
CA GLN A 33 13.19 -11.14 0.52
C GLN A 33 12.04 -10.24 1.02
N ARG A 34 11.94 -10.07 2.34
CA ARG A 34 10.97 -9.19 3.02
C ARG A 34 11.59 -7.86 3.45
N TRP A 35 12.87 -7.61 3.13
CA TRP A 35 13.57 -6.39 3.53
C TRP A 35 12.92 -5.11 2.99
N GLU A 36 12.26 -5.20 1.83
CA GLU A 36 11.46 -4.08 1.26
C GLU A 36 10.25 -3.70 2.13
N LEU A 37 9.77 -4.63 2.96
CA LEU A 37 8.68 -4.41 3.91
C LEU A 37 9.19 -3.85 5.24
N ASN A 38 10.51 -3.78 5.46
CA ASN A 38 11.07 -3.35 6.73
C ASN A 38 10.75 -1.85 6.93
N PRO A 39 9.97 -1.47 7.96
CA PRO A 39 9.78 -0.06 8.30
C PRO A 39 11.14 0.58 8.61
N PHE A 40 11.48 1.66 7.90
CA PHE A 40 12.61 2.50 8.30
C PHE A 40 12.46 2.90 9.76
N HIS A 41 13.52 2.68 10.55
CA HIS A 41 13.57 3.07 11.94
C HIS A 41 13.52 4.59 12.05
N GLU A 42 12.52 5.15 12.76
CA GLU A 42 12.61 6.52 13.29
C GLU A 42 13.49 6.47 14.55
N GLU A 43 14.78 6.18 14.38
CA GLU A 43 15.75 6.37 15.45
C GLU A 43 15.98 7.87 15.68
N ARG A 44 16.36 8.24 16.92
CA ARG A 44 16.80 9.61 17.27
C ARG A 44 17.86 10.17 16.30
N ARG A 45 18.59 9.28 15.61
CA ARG A 45 19.70 9.53 14.67
C ARG A 45 19.26 9.94 13.26
N VAL A 46 18.01 9.67 12.88
CA VAL A 46 17.41 10.18 11.62
C VAL A 46 17.41 11.71 11.57
N ARG A 47 17.49 12.38 12.74
CA ARG A 47 17.54 13.83 12.86
C ARG A 47 18.74 14.46 12.15
N TYR A 48 19.84 13.73 11.99
CA TYR A 48 21.01 14.14 11.21
C TYR A 48 21.31 13.20 10.02
N GLY A 49 20.40 12.27 9.71
CA GLY A 49 20.54 11.35 8.58
C GLY A 49 21.37 10.10 8.83
N GLY A 50 21.69 9.78 10.10
CA GLY A 50 22.53 8.63 10.44
C GLY A 50 21.84 7.27 10.37
N SER A 51 22.59 6.22 10.03
CA SER A 51 22.15 4.82 10.03
C SER A 51 22.54 4.07 11.32
N LEU A 52 21.77 3.06 11.72
CA LEU A 52 22.15 2.12 12.79
C LEU A 52 23.54 1.50 12.53
N LEU A 53 23.86 1.26 11.25
CA LEU A 53 25.13 0.67 10.80
C LEU A 53 26.34 1.59 10.95
N GLU A 54 26.15 2.85 11.37
CA GLU A 54 27.27 3.77 11.62
C GLU A 54 28.01 3.46 12.92
N GLU A 55 27.34 2.83 13.89
CA GLU A 55 28.01 2.39 15.12
C GLU A 55 28.62 1.03 14.92
N VAL A 56 29.92 0.89 15.22
CA VAL A 56 30.57 -0.41 15.18
C VAL A 56 29.83 -1.37 16.10
N THR A 57 29.47 -0.99 17.32
CA THR A 57 28.76 -1.87 18.27
C THR A 57 27.23 -1.86 18.11
N TRP A 58 26.69 -1.62 16.91
CA TRP A 58 25.24 -1.58 16.67
C TRP A 58 24.51 -2.85 17.11
N TRP A 59 25.19 -4.01 17.04
CA TRP A 59 24.66 -5.32 17.46
C TRP A 59 24.52 -5.48 18.97
N ALA A 60 25.15 -4.63 19.78
CA ALA A 60 25.15 -4.72 21.24
C ALA A 60 23.98 -3.95 21.89
N HIS A 61 23.28 -3.13 21.11
CA HIS A 61 22.18 -2.32 21.60
C HIS A 61 20.83 -3.01 21.35
N PRO A 62 19.96 -3.15 22.38
CA PRO A 62 18.62 -3.65 22.16
C PRO A 62 17.85 -2.66 21.28
N LEU A 63 17.26 -3.14 20.19
CA LEU A 63 16.34 -2.32 19.40
C LEU A 63 15.16 -1.91 20.28
N GLU A 64 15.09 -0.63 20.68
CA GLU A 64 13.96 -0.10 21.42
C GLU A 64 12.69 -0.26 20.58
N ALA A 65 11.80 -1.16 21.02
CA ALA A 65 10.56 -1.46 20.33
C ALA A 65 9.43 -0.55 20.80
N ASP A 66 9.35 0.67 20.25
CA ASP A 66 8.13 1.46 20.40
C ASP A 66 7.02 0.94 19.48
N HIS A 67 6.27 -0.05 19.95
CA HIS A 67 5.17 -0.64 19.19
C HIS A 67 4.03 0.35 18.90
N ARG A 68 3.81 1.36 19.75
CA ARG A 68 2.73 2.34 19.57
C ARG A 68 3.14 3.44 18.60
N GLY A 69 4.31 4.04 18.80
CA GLY A 69 4.87 5.05 17.90
C GLY A 69 5.06 4.50 16.49
N ASN A 70 5.54 3.27 16.35
CA ASN A 70 5.74 2.69 15.03
C ASN A 70 4.44 2.38 14.28
N ARG A 71 3.39 1.89 14.96
CA ARG A 71 2.07 1.71 14.34
C ARG A 71 1.46 3.03 13.90
N MET A 72 1.61 4.08 14.72
CA MET A 72 1.13 5.41 14.38
C MET A 72 1.94 6.02 13.22
N ALA A 73 3.26 5.88 13.21
CA ALA A 73 4.12 6.31 12.11
C ALA A 73 3.76 5.60 10.80
N MET A 74 3.50 4.29 10.87
CA MET A 74 3.05 3.50 9.72
C MET A 74 1.67 3.94 9.23
N LEU A 75 0.72 4.16 10.13
CA LEU A 75 -0.61 4.67 9.79
C LEU A 75 -0.51 6.05 9.13
N ARG A 76 0.35 6.92 9.66
CA ARG A 76 0.64 8.25 9.11
C ARG A 76 1.27 8.17 7.73
N ASP A 77 2.14 7.20 7.49
CA ASP A 77 2.73 6.96 6.17
C ASP A 77 1.69 6.43 5.17
N ILE A 78 0.78 5.55 5.59
CA ILE A 78 -0.29 5.02 4.72
C ILE A 78 -1.35 6.09 4.40
N LEU A 79 -1.90 6.74 5.42
CA LEU A 79 -3.00 7.69 5.24
C LEU A 79 -2.54 9.04 4.71
N LEU A 80 -1.41 9.55 5.24
CA LEU A 80 -0.94 10.90 4.92
C LEU A 80 0.29 10.90 4.00
N MET A 81 0.83 9.75 3.60
CA MET A 81 2.00 9.69 2.71
C MET A 81 3.18 10.51 3.24
N GLN A 82 3.36 10.52 4.56
CA GLN A 82 4.32 11.42 5.20
C GLN A 82 5.75 11.18 4.71
N GLY A 83 6.15 9.94 4.40
CA GLY A 83 7.45 9.65 3.81
C GLY A 83 7.66 10.27 2.43
N VAL A 84 6.60 10.54 1.67
CA VAL A 84 6.66 11.28 0.39
C VAL A 84 6.70 12.78 0.66
N TRP A 85 5.97 13.27 1.67
CA TRP A 85 6.00 14.67 2.07
C TRP A 85 7.42 15.12 2.47
N THR A 86 8.13 14.32 3.25
CA THR A 86 9.48 14.66 3.74
C THR A 86 10.53 14.61 2.63
N ARG A 87 10.48 13.60 1.75
CA ARG A 87 11.49 13.39 0.69
C ARG A 87 11.21 14.14 -0.60
N ARG A 88 9.94 14.29 -0.99
CA ARG A 88 9.55 14.87 -2.28
C ARG A 88 8.16 15.51 -2.26
N ARG A 89 8.05 16.68 -1.62
CA ARG A 89 6.82 17.50 -1.56
C ARG A 89 6.05 17.66 -2.87
N PRO A 90 6.65 17.94 -4.04
CA PRO A 90 5.85 18.11 -5.26
C PRO A 90 5.13 16.83 -5.68
N LEU A 91 5.65 15.65 -5.33
CA LEU A 91 5.00 14.36 -5.63
C LEU A 91 3.83 14.08 -4.68
N TRP A 92 3.91 14.59 -3.45
CA TRP A 92 2.95 14.32 -2.40
C TRP A 92 1.52 14.67 -2.81
N PHE A 93 1.28 15.87 -3.35
CA PHE A 93 -0.08 16.30 -3.70
C PHE A 93 -0.76 15.37 -4.73
N SER A 94 0.01 14.91 -5.72
CA SER A 94 -0.48 13.91 -6.69
C SER A 94 -0.83 12.58 -6.04
N CYS A 95 0.10 12.02 -5.26
CA CYS A 95 -0.08 10.71 -4.65
C CYS A 95 -1.20 10.76 -3.61
N PHE A 96 -1.22 11.80 -2.78
CA PHE A 96 -2.22 12.02 -1.75
C PHE A 96 -3.62 12.14 -2.34
N SER A 97 -3.80 12.95 -3.38
CA SER A 97 -5.09 13.10 -4.08
C SER A 97 -5.60 11.75 -4.61
N LEU A 98 -4.74 10.99 -5.32
CA LEU A 98 -5.09 9.67 -5.83
C LEU A 98 -5.49 8.70 -4.69
N HIS A 99 -4.69 8.63 -3.63
CA HIS A 99 -4.94 7.69 -2.53
C HIS A 99 -6.17 8.07 -1.72
N MET A 100 -6.38 9.36 -1.46
CA MET A 100 -7.57 9.83 -0.76
C MET A 100 -8.84 9.50 -1.57
N GLY A 101 -8.81 9.65 -2.89
CA GLY A 101 -9.88 9.20 -3.77
C GLY A 101 -10.16 7.70 -3.62
N LEU A 102 -9.12 6.86 -3.63
CA LEU A 102 -9.24 5.41 -3.43
C LEU A 102 -9.74 5.04 -2.02
N TYR A 103 -9.31 5.73 -0.97
CA TYR A 103 -9.78 5.51 0.40
C TYR A 103 -11.26 5.83 0.55
N LEU A 104 -11.71 6.95 -0.01
CA LEU A 104 -13.14 7.31 -0.02
C LEU A 104 -13.96 6.29 -0.80
N LEU A 105 -13.48 5.84 -1.97
CA LEU A 105 -14.19 4.82 -2.75
C LEU A 105 -14.19 3.44 -2.07
N THR A 106 -13.15 3.11 -1.32
CA THR A 106 -13.12 1.90 -0.49
C THR A 106 -14.15 1.99 0.63
N LEU A 107 -14.26 3.15 1.29
CA LEU A 107 -15.31 3.41 2.27
C LEU A 107 -16.70 3.32 1.64
N VAL A 108 -16.90 3.91 0.46
CA VAL A 108 -18.15 3.82 -0.31
C VAL A 108 -18.48 2.36 -0.63
N ALA A 109 -17.52 1.54 -1.05
CA ALA A 109 -17.73 0.12 -1.31
C ALA A 109 -18.20 -0.61 -0.04
N VAL A 110 -17.57 -0.36 1.11
CA VAL A 110 -18.01 -0.93 2.41
C VAL A 110 -19.42 -0.48 2.77
N LEU A 111 -19.74 0.80 2.62
CA LEU A 111 -21.09 1.32 2.89
C LEU A 111 -22.12 0.72 1.92
N LEU A 112 -21.77 0.51 0.65
CA LEU A 112 -22.62 -0.16 -0.34
C LEU A 112 -22.85 -1.64 0.00
N LEU A 113 -21.87 -2.34 0.57
CA LEU A 113 -22.06 -3.69 1.11
C LEU A 113 -23.12 -3.68 2.21
N THR A 114 -23.01 -2.75 3.17
CA THR A 114 -24.01 -2.64 4.24
C THR A 114 -25.39 -2.22 3.72
N ALA A 115 -25.45 -1.31 2.74
CA ALA A 115 -26.71 -0.91 2.10
C ALA A 115 -27.35 -2.05 1.32
N GLY A 116 -26.56 -2.84 0.59
CA GLY A 116 -27.07 -4.00 -0.17
C GLY A 116 -27.62 -5.09 0.74
N ILE A 117 -26.93 -5.38 1.86
CA ILE A 117 -27.44 -6.31 2.87
C ILE A 117 -28.75 -5.78 3.47
N ALA A 118 -28.80 -4.51 3.86
CA ALA A 118 -30.02 -3.89 4.38
C ALA A 118 -31.17 -3.91 3.35
N ALA A 119 -30.88 -3.64 2.08
CA ALA A 119 -31.86 -3.65 1.00
C ALA A 119 -32.43 -5.06 0.74
N GLY A 120 -31.60 -6.11 0.87
CA GLY A 120 -32.05 -7.49 0.74
C GLY A 120 -32.89 -7.98 1.92
N LEU A 121 -32.61 -7.51 3.14
CA LEU A 121 -33.33 -7.92 4.35
C LEU A 121 -34.62 -7.11 4.61
N ALA A 122 -34.59 -5.80 4.38
CA ALA A 122 -35.66 -4.87 4.75
C ALA A 122 -36.35 -4.23 3.52
N GLY A 123 -35.98 -4.66 2.31
CA GLY A 123 -36.56 -4.19 1.05
C GLY A 123 -35.77 -3.07 0.38
N PRO A 124 -36.07 -2.76 -0.89
CA PRO A 124 -35.20 -1.99 -1.81
C PRO A 124 -34.99 -0.51 -1.41
N HIS A 125 -35.73 -0.01 -0.43
CA HIS A 125 -35.63 1.37 0.06
C HIS A 125 -34.76 1.48 1.33
N ALA A 126 -34.41 0.38 1.99
CA ALA A 126 -33.49 0.37 3.13
C ALA A 126 -32.03 0.53 2.68
N PRO A 127 -31.15 1.20 3.45
CA PRO A 127 -31.36 1.78 4.79
C PRO A 127 -31.92 3.23 4.77
N GLY A 128 -32.47 3.69 3.65
CA GLY A 128 -33.15 4.98 3.52
C GLY A 128 -32.36 6.04 2.74
N GLU A 129 -33.05 7.12 2.38
CA GLU A 129 -32.53 8.12 1.43
C GLU A 129 -31.35 8.92 1.96
N ARG A 130 -31.32 9.20 3.27
CA ARG A 130 -30.20 9.91 3.92
C ARG A 130 -28.90 9.13 3.80
N PHE A 131 -28.95 7.81 3.98
CA PHE A 131 -27.78 6.95 3.86
C PHE A 131 -27.29 6.88 2.41
N ALA A 132 -28.23 6.75 1.46
CA ALA A 132 -27.90 6.80 0.04
C ALA A 132 -27.27 8.15 -0.36
N ALA A 133 -27.74 9.26 0.19
CA ALA A 133 -27.17 10.59 -0.03
C ALA A 133 -25.73 10.72 0.51
N VAL A 134 -25.43 10.15 1.67
CA VAL A 134 -24.05 10.09 2.21
C VAL A 134 -23.15 9.29 1.28
N ILE A 135 -23.59 8.10 0.84
CA ILE A 135 -22.84 7.28 -0.14
C ILE A 135 -22.59 8.08 -1.41
N GLN A 136 -23.62 8.75 -1.93
CA GLN A 136 -23.54 9.56 -3.15
C GLN A 136 -22.52 10.70 -3.00
N GLY A 137 -22.57 11.45 -1.89
CA GLY A 137 -21.63 12.55 -1.63
C GLY A 137 -20.18 12.07 -1.52
N LEU A 138 -19.95 11.00 -0.77
CA LEU A 138 -18.62 10.40 -0.65
C LEU A 138 -18.11 9.85 -1.98
N ALA A 139 -19.00 9.26 -2.79
CA ALA A 139 -18.65 8.76 -4.12
C ALA A 139 -18.24 9.90 -5.06
N TRP A 140 -18.97 11.02 -5.08
CA TRP A 140 -18.59 12.22 -5.84
C TRP A 140 -17.19 12.70 -5.46
N THR A 141 -16.95 12.89 -4.15
CA THR A 141 -15.64 13.35 -3.67
C THR A 141 -14.54 12.35 -4.01
N GLY A 142 -14.79 11.05 -3.83
CA GLY A 142 -13.85 9.98 -4.15
C GLY A 142 -13.48 9.92 -5.63
N TYR A 143 -14.48 10.03 -6.53
CA TYR A 143 -14.25 10.01 -7.97
C TYR A 143 -13.51 11.24 -8.48
N VAL A 144 -13.90 12.45 -8.03
CA VAL A 144 -13.25 13.71 -8.44
C VAL A 144 -11.81 13.75 -7.97
N LEU A 145 -11.56 13.44 -6.70
CA LEU A 145 -10.22 13.50 -6.12
C LEU A 145 -9.31 12.43 -6.72
N GLY A 146 -9.83 11.21 -6.90
CA GLY A 146 -9.10 10.14 -7.57
C GLY A 146 -8.75 10.49 -9.02
N LEU A 147 -9.69 11.04 -9.79
CA LEU A 147 -9.44 11.46 -11.17
C LEU A 147 -8.39 12.57 -11.26
N LEU A 148 -8.48 13.58 -10.38
CA LEU A 148 -7.47 14.63 -10.26
C LEU A 148 -6.08 14.03 -9.96
N GLY A 149 -6.03 13.08 -9.02
CA GLY A 149 -4.82 12.34 -8.67
C GLY A 149 -4.22 11.58 -9.86
N VAL A 150 -5.06 10.88 -10.64
CA VAL A 150 -4.65 10.15 -11.85
C VAL A 150 -4.04 11.11 -12.88
N ILE A 151 -4.73 12.20 -13.21
CA ILE A 151 -4.28 13.18 -14.21
C ILE A 151 -2.93 13.76 -13.78
N LEU A 152 -2.81 14.17 -12.52
CA LEU A 152 -1.61 14.81 -12.03
C LEU A 152 -0.43 13.83 -11.94
N MET A 153 -0.69 12.56 -11.60
CA MET A 153 0.33 11.50 -11.63
C MET A 153 0.77 11.17 -13.05
N LEU A 154 -0.16 11.12 -14.00
CA LEU A 154 0.17 10.84 -15.39
C LEU A 154 1.01 11.96 -15.98
N TYR A 155 0.60 13.21 -15.75
CA TYR A 155 1.37 14.40 -16.12
C TYR A 155 2.80 14.34 -15.57
N ARG A 156 2.97 14.10 -14.26
CA ARG A 156 4.30 14.01 -13.65
C ARG A 156 5.13 12.86 -14.22
N ARG A 157 4.52 11.70 -14.49
CA ARG A 157 5.24 10.54 -15.04
C ARG A 157 5.69 10.74 -16.49
N LEU A 158 5.02 11.60 -17.25
CA LEU A 158 5.38 11.93 -18.63
C LEU A 158 6.44 13.04 -18.71
N HIS A 159 6.35 14.05 -17.83
CA HIS A 159 7.19 15.24 -17.89
C HIS A 159 8.44 15.21 -17.00
N ASP A 160 8.50 14.38 -15.97
CA ASP A 160 9.66 14.27 -15.09
C ASP A 160 10.60 13.16 -15.58
N PRO A 161 11.81 13.48 -16.11
CA PRO A 161 12.72 12.49 -16.65
C PRO A 161 13.13 11.43 -15.62
N ARG A 162 13.22 11.81 -14.33
CA ARG A 162 13.61 10.90 -13.25
C ARG A 162 12.51 9.87 -12.99
N LEU A 163 11.25 10.29 -12.99
CA LEU A 163 10.12 9.37 -12.82
C LEU A 163 9.95 8.47 -14.04
N ARG A 164 10.11 9.03 -15.24
CA ARG A 164 9.99 8.28 -16.50
C ARG A 164 11.04 7.18 -16.61
N ALA A 165 12.28 7.44 -16.20
CA ALA A 165 13.36 6.45 -16.20
C ALA A 165 13.08 5.24 -15.30
N CYS A 166 12.36 5.43 -14.19
CA CYS A 166 11.97 4.37 -13.28
C CYS A 166 10.57 3.79 -13.57
N SER A 167 9.92 4.21 -14.66
CA SER A 167 8.55 3.81 -14.97
C SER A 167 8.50 2.61 -15.92
N THR A 168 7.89 1.51 -15.47
CA THR A 168 7.54 0.37 -16.32
C THR A 168 6.19 0.59 -17.03
N VAL A 169 5.95 -0.15 -18.12
CA VAL A 169 4.67 -0.16 -18.85
C VAL A 169 3.50 -0.50 -17.92
N SER A 170 3.72 -1.41 -16.97
CA SER A 170 2.71 -1.80 -15.98
C SER A 170 2.24 -0.61 -15.15
N HIS A 171 3.10 0.36 -14.82
CA HIS A 171 2.69 1.53 -14.05
C HIS A 171 1.73 2.45 -14.81
N TYR A 172 1.93 2.61 -16.12
CA TYR A 172 1.01 3.37 -16.97
C TYR A 172 -0.32 2.64 -17.13
N PHE A 173 -0.29 1.32 -17.32
CA PHE A 173 -1.50 0.51 -17.41
C PHE A 173 -2.34 0.58 -16.13
N HIS A 174 -1.73 0.43 -14.96
CA HIS A 174 -2.44 0.56 -13.67
C HIS A 174 -3.06 1.94 -13.51
N LEU A 175 -2.33 2.99 -13.88
CA LEU A 175 -2.81 4.35 -13.79
C LEU A 175 -3.96 4.62 -14.78
N ALA A 176 -3.90 4.06 -15.98
CA ALA A 176 -4.97 4.14 -16.98
C ALA A 176 -6.22 3.36 -16.53
N LEU A 177 -6.04 2.17 -15.95
CA LEU A 177 -7.14 1.36 -15.41
C LEU A 177 -7.87 2.10 -14.28
N LEU A 178 -7.13 2.67 -13.32
CA LEU A 178 -7.70 3.50 -12.27
C LEU A 178 -8.37 4.75 -12.84
N GLY A 179 -7.76 5.41 -13.83
CA GLY A 179 -8.36 6.53 -14.56
C GLY A 179 -9.70 6.16 -15.19
N GLY A 180 -9.77 5.02 -15.89
CA GLY A 180 -11.01 4.52 -16.48
C GLY A 180 -12.09 4.23 -15.43
N LEU A 181 -11.70 3.66 -14.28
CA LEU A 181 -12.62 3.44 -13.15
C LEU A 181 -13.21 4.76 -12.65
N HIS A 182 -12.37 5.77 -12.44
CA HIS A 182 -12.80 7.08 -11.99
C HIS A 182 -13.66 7.81 -13.03
N VAL A 183 -13.30 7.77 -14.32
CA VAL A 183 -14.06 8.41 -15.41
C VAL A 183 -15.44 7.77 -15.57
N THR A 184 -15.51 6.43 -15.59
CA THR A 184 -16.79 5.72 -15.75
C THR A 184 -17.69 5.89 -14.53
N GLY A 185 -17.11 5.87 -13.31
CA GLY A 185 -17.85 6.10 -12.08
C GLY A 185 -18.37 7.54 -11.97
N LEU A 186 -17.52 8.52 -12.30
CA LEU A 186 -17.91 9.93 -12.35
C LEU A 186 -18.96 10.22 -13.43
N GLY A 187 -18.82 9.59 -14.61
CA GLY A 187 -19.81 9.70 -15.67
C GLY A 187 -21.16 9.11 -15.26
N TRP A 188 -21.16 7.98 -14.56
CA TRP A 188 -22.40 7.38 -14.06
C TRP A 188 -23.07 8.27 -13.02
N ILE A 189 -22.34 8.72 -12.00
CA ILE A 189 -22.89 9.52 -10.91
C ILE A 189 -23.37 10.91 -11.36
N ALA A 190 -22.76 11.45 -12.43
CA ALA A 190 -23.16 12.73 -13.04
C ALA A 190 -24.49 12.63 -13.81
N VAL A 191 -24.76 11.50 -14.46
CA VAL A 191 -25.96 11.31 -15.28
C VAL A 191 -27.13 10.74 -14.48
N HIS A 192 -26.85 9.96 -13.43
CA HIS A 192 -27.84 9.19 -12.69
C HIS A 192 -27.78 9.45 -11.18
N ALA A 193 -28.82 10.12 -10.65
CA ALA A 193 -28.96 10.40 -9.21
C ALA A 193 -29.23 9.15 -8.36
N ASP A 194 -29.63 8.04 -8.98
CA ASP A 194 -29.93 6.76 -8.35
C ASP A 194 -28.75 5.78 -8.32
N TYR A 195 -27.54 6.24 -8.63
CA TYR A 195 -26.28 5.48 -8.58
C TYR A 195 -26.16 4.63 -7.30
N ALA A 196 -26.24 5.25 -6.12
CA ALA A 196 -26.05 4.54 -4.85
C ALA A 196 -27.11 3.44 -4.62
N ARG A 197 -28.37 3.71 -5.02
CA ARG A 197 -29.49 2.76 -4.87
C ARG A 197 -29.33 1.57 -5.81
N ARG A 198 -29.04 1.80 -7.09
CA ARG A 198 -28.84 0.73 -8.08
C ARG A 198 -27.65 -0.16 -7.72
N LEU A 199 -26.56 0.44 -7.24
CA LEU A 199 -25.37 -0.31 -6.87
C LEU A 199 -25.59 -1.12 -5.58
N ALA A 200 -26.34 -0.59 -4.61
CA ALA A 200 -26.77 -1.35 -3.43
C ALA A 200 -27.69 -2.52 -3.81
N GLN A 201 -28.62 -2.32 -4.73
CA GLN A 201 -29.48 -3.40 -5.25
C GLN A 201 -28.68 -4.46 -6.02
N PHE A 202 -27.67 -4.05 -6.78
CA PHE A 202 -26.75 -4.98 -7.45
C PHE A 202 -26.01 -5.84 -6.43
N VAL A 203 -25.53 -5.24 -5.34
CA VAL A 203 -24.93 -5.98 -4.22
C VAL A 203 -25.94 -6.91 -3.55
N ALA A 204 -27.17 -6.44 -3.29
CA ALA A 204 -28.23 -7.27 -2.71
C ALA A 204 -28.50 -8.50 -3.58
N ALA A 205 -28.61 -8.33 -4.90
CA ALA A 205 -28.80 -9.42 -5.85
C ALA A 205 -27.67 -10.46 -5.77
N LEU A 206 -26.41 -10.03 -5.57
CA LEU A 206 -25.27 -10.94 -5.39
C LEU A 206 -25.33 -11.78 -4.12
N PHE A 207 -25.83 -11.23 -3.00
CA PHE A 207 -25.89 -11.94 -1.72
C PHE A 207 -27.12 -12.84 -1.61
N PHE A 208 -28.25 -12.40 -2.15
CA PHE A 208 -29.53 -13.09 -2.01
C PHE A 208 -29.95 -13.85 -3.27
N ALA A 209 -29.07 -13.95 -4.28
CA ALA A 209 -29.33 -14.60 -5.57
C ALA A 209 -30.63 -14.14 -6.22
N ALA A 210 -30.92 -12.84 -6.09
CA ALA A 210 -32.12 -12.20 -6.64
C ALA A 210 -31.87 -11.72 -8.09
N ASP A 211 -32.93 -11.30 -8.76
CA ASP A 211 -32.81 -10.74 -10.11
C ASP A 211 -31.95 -9.47 -10.12
N MET A 212 -31.02 -9.42 -11.09
CA MET A 212 -30.09 -8.31 -11.23
C MET A 212 -30.83 -7.05 -11.69
N PRO A 213 -30.59 -5.90 -11.04
CA PRO A 213 -31.21 -4.64 -11.48
C PRO A 213 -30.71 -4.27 -12.88
N ALA A 214 -31.59 -3.66 -13.68
CA ALA A 214 -31.19 -3.11 -14.96
C ALA A 214 -30.21 -1.95 -14.74
N LEU A 215 -28.96 -2.13 -15.17
CA LEU A 215 -27.93 -1.11 -15.10
C LEU A 215 -27.94 -0.26 -16.39
N PRO A 216 -27.80 1.07 -16.30
CA PRO A 216 -27.59 1.88 -17.49
C PRO A 216 -26.28 1.45 -18.20
N PRO A 217 -26.10 1.75 -19.51
CA PRO A 217 -24.91 1.33 -20.24
C PRO A 217 -23.59 1.78 -19.58
N VAL A 218 -23.55 3.02 -19.07
CA VAL A 218 -22.39 3.57 -18.35
C VAL A 218 -22.13 2.78 -17.05
N GLY A 219 -23.20 2.42 -16.32
CA GLY A 219 -23.10 1.64 -15.10
C GLY A 219 -22.65 0.20 -15.34
N SER A 220 -23.07 -0.40 -16.45
CA SER A 220 -22.61 -1.72 -16.87
C SER A 220 -21.11 -1.73 -17.15
N TRP A 221 -20.60 -0.73 -17.88
CA TRP A 221 -19.17 -0.58 -18.12
C TRP A 221 -18.39 -0.35 -16.84
N HIS A 222 -18.92 0.51 -15.94
CA HIS A 222 -18.28 0.77 -14.66
C HIS A 222 -18.19 -0.50 -13.81
N VAL A 223 -19.28 -1.25 -13.65
CA VAL A 223 -19.29 -2.53 -12.91
C VAL A 223 -18.33 -3.53 -13.55
N ALA A 224 -18.32 -3.66 -14.88
CA ALA A 224 -17.38 -4.54 -15.57
C ALA A 224 -15.91 -4.16 -15.29
N LEU A 225 -15.58 -2.87 -15.29
CA LEU A 225 -14.24 -2.38 -14.94
C LEU A 225 -13.89 -2.63 -13.47
N VAL A 226 -14.83 -2.46 -12.54
CA VAL A 226 -14.65 -2.79 -11.12
C VAL A 226 -14.33 -4.27 -10.96
N LEU A 227 -15.13 -5.15 -11.57
CA LEU A 227 -14.93 -6.61 -11.50
C LEU A 227 -13.60 -7.03 -12.12
N PHE A 228 -13.25 -6.43 -13.27
CA PHE A 228 -11.94 -6.65 -13.88
C PHE A 228 -10.80 -6.18 -12.97
N PHE A 229 -10.91 -4.98 -12.38
CA PHE A 229 -9.92 -4.46 -11.45
C PHE A 229 -9.75 -5.38 -10.23
N LEU A 230 -10.83 -5.88 -9.64
CA LEU A 230 -10.77 -6.83 -8.52
C LEU A 230 -10.08 -8.13 -8.92
N ALA A 231 -10.43 -8.72 -10.06
CA ALA A 231 -9.78 -9.93 -10.55
C ALA A 231 -8.28 -9.70 -10.86
N TYR A 232 -7.92 -8.51 -11.35
CA TYR A 232 -6.55 -8.16 -11.73
C TYR A 232 -5.67 -7.78 -10.53
N TYR A 233 -6.24 -7.13 -9.52
CA TYR A 233 -5.54 -6.59 -8.34
C TYR A 233 -4.52 -7.53 -7.69
N PRO A 234 -4.83 -8.81 -7.37
CA PRO A 234 -3.87 -9.71 -6.69
C PRO A 234 -2.60 -9.99 -7.50
N PHE A 235 -2.62 -9.77 -8.81
CA PHE A 235 -1.48 -10.00 -9.70
C PHE A 235 -0.62 -8.74 -9.88
N THR A 236 -0.93 -7.65 -9.17
CA THR A 236 -0.22 -6.36 -9.30
C THR A 236 0.75 -6.09 -8.16
N HIS A 237 1.66 -5.15 -8.42
CA HIS A 237 2.53 -4.56 -7.40
C HIS A 237 1.76 -3.72 -6.34
N MET A 238 0.47 -3.40 -6.54
CA MET A 238 -0.32 -2.59 -5.60
C MET A 238 -0.66 -3.31 -4.29
N THR A 239 -0.48 -4.62 -4.26
CA THR A 239 -0.66 -5.50 -3.09
C THR A 239 0.28 -5.16 -1.92
N HIS A 240 1.35 -4.40 -2.17
CA HIS A 240 2.27 -3.94 -1.14
C HIS A 240 1.56 -3.20 0.01
N ALA A 241 0.48 -2.46 -0.26
CA ALA A 241 -0.22 -1.65 0.74
C ALA A 241 -0.74 -2.46 1.94
N TYR A 242 -1.51 -3.52 1.69
CA TYR A 242 -2.03 -4.36 2.78
C TYR A 242 -0.96 -5.31 3.30
N THR A 243 -0.06 -5.76 2.42
CA THR A 243 0.93 -6.77 2.81
C THR A 243 1.97 -6.19 3.77
N LYS A 244 2.34 -4.92 3.61
CA LYS A 244 3.18 -4.18 4.56
C LYS A 244 2.58 -4.22 5.97
N TYR A 245 1.27 -4.00 6.10
CA TYR A 245 0.58 -4.01 7.40
C TYR A 245 0.54 -5.40 8.05
N ILE A 246 0.18 -6.43 7.29
CA ILE A 246 0.04 -7.80 7.81
C ILE A 246 1.40 -8.38 8.24
N LEU A 247 2.45 -8.13 7.44
CA LEU A 247 3.78 -8.70 7.68
C LEU A 247 4.66 -7.87 8.61
N TYR A 248 4.24 -6.64 8.95
CA TYR A 248 4.95 -5.76 9.87
C TYR A 248 5.39 -6.46 11.16
N GLY A 249 4.45 -7.15 11.82
CA GLY A 249 4.72 -7.84 13.09
C GLY A 249 5.68 -9.02 12.95
N LYS A 250 5.60 -9.76 11.83
CA LYS A 250 6.44 -10.94 11.57
C LYS A 250 7.87 -10.56 11.24
N VAL A 251 8.08 -9.56 10.38
CA VAL A 251 9.42 -9.07 10.03
C VAL A 251 10.16 -8.64 11.30
N ARG A 252 9.47 -7.93 12.21
CA ARG A 252 10.09 -7.46 13.45
C ARG A 252 10.40 -8.57 14.45
N ALA A 253 9.54 -9.57 14.56
CA ALA A 253 9.81 -10.74 15.39
C ALA A 253 11.05 -11.48 14.89
N GLU A 254 11.21 -11.62 13.57
CA GLU A 254 12.37 -12.27 12.97
C GLU A 254 13.66 -11.44 13.10
N ASP A 255 13.60 -10.11 12.97
CA ASP A 255 14.74 -9.21 13.23
C ASP A 255 15.25 -9.35 14.67
N GLN A 256 14.34 -9.43 15.66
CA GLN A 256 14.70 -9.66 17.06
C GLN A 256 15.35 -11.03 17.28
N LEU A 257 14.85 -12.06 16.61
CA LEU A 257 15.43 -13.41 16.68
C LEU A 257 16.82 -13.47 16.06
N LEU A 258 17.06 -12.77 14.95
CA LEU A 258 18.37 -12.68 14.32
C LEU A 258 19.39 -11.94 15.19
N GLN A 259 18.97 -10.89 15.90
CA GLN A 259 19.84 -10.23 16.89
C GLN A 259 20.21 -11.15 18.05
N ALA A 260 19.22 -11.86 18.62
CA ALA A 260 19.48 -12.85 19.66
C ALA A 260 20.40 -13.99 19.16
N ALA A 261 20.26 -14.38 17.89
CA ALA A 261 21.11 -15.38 17.25
C ALA A 261 22.49 -14.85 16.84
N GLY A 262 22.73 -13.53 16.85
CA GLY A 262 24.01 -12.87 16.59
C GLY A 262 24.98 -12.85 17.78
N GLU A 263 24.58 -13.39 18.94
CA GLU A 263 25.47 -13.62 20.08
C GLU A 263 26.80 -14.35 19.76
N PRO A 264 26.88 -15.28 18.78
CA PRO A 264 28.15 -15.87 18.36
C PRO A 264 29.12 -14.85 17.76
N GLN A 265 28.66 -13.85 17.00
CA GLN A 265 29.52 -12.77 16.51
C GLN A 265 30.01 -11.89 17.67
N ALA A 266 29.15 -11.60 18.65
CA ALA A 266 29.58 -10.90 19.87
C ALA A 266 30.62 -11.70 20.67
N LYS A 267 30.52 -13.04 20.68
CA LYS A 267 31.56 -13.91 21.24
C LYS A 267 32.84 -13.89 20.40
N ILE A 268 32.77 -13.90 19.08
CA ILE A 268 33.95 -13.82 18.20
C ILE A 268 34.69 -12.51 18.41
N VAL A 269 34.01 -11.36 18.44
CA VAL A 269 34.64 -10.06 18.72
C VAL A 269 35.28 -10.04 20.11
N LYS A 270 34.58 -10.53 21.15
CA LYS A 270 35.16 -10.64 22.50
C LYS A 270 36.35 -11.59 22.56
N LEU A 271 36.37 -12.62 21.73
CA LEU A 271 37.48 -13.55 21.61
C LEU A 271 38.66 -12.91 20.88
N GLU A 272 38.44 -12.14 19.81
CA GLU A 272 39.45 -11.36 19.09
C GLU A 272 40.09 -10.26 19.96
N GLU A 273 39.27 -9.57 20.78
CA GLU A 273 39.76 -8.64 21.80
C GLU A 273 40.59 -9.36 22.87
N LYS A 274 40.16 -10.56 23.31
CA LYS A 274 40.89 -11.38 24.30
C LYS A 274 42.18 -12.00 23.74
N THR A 275 42.21 -12.38 22.47
CA THR A 275 43.39 -12.99 21.83
C THR A 275 44.40 -11.94 21.35
N GLY A 276 44.13 -10.65 21.53
CA GLY A 276 45.13 -9.61 21.29
C GLY A 276 45.52 -9.48 19.82
N SER A 277 44.60 -9.74 18.88
CA SER A 277 44.88 -9.53 17.45
C SER A 277 44.94 -8.04 17.04
N ALA A 278 44.99 -7.12 18.00
CA ALA A 278 45.45 -5.74 17.77
C ALA A 278 46.99 -5.64 17.75
N GLY A 279 47.73 -6.72 18.01
CA GLY A 279 49.20 -6.74 18.03
C GLY A 279 49.90 -7.34 16.80
N ALA A 280 49.19 -7.87 15.80
CA ALA A 280 49.82 -8.67 14.73
C ALA A 280 49.75 -8.06 13.31
N LEU A 281 49.37 -6.79 13.18
CA LEU A 281 49.65 -5.97 11.99
C LEU A 281 50.30 -4.67 12.46
N GLY A 282 51.60 -4.76 12.75
CA GLY A 282 52.42 -3.63 13.12
C GLY A 282 52.49 -2.61 11.99
N ASN A 283 51.60 -1.62 12.01
CA ASN A 283 51.92 -0.30 11.51
C ASN A 283 52.57 0.46 12.66
N GLY A 284 53.91 0.43 12.71
CA GLY A 284 54.67 1.36 13.52
C GLY A 284 54.34 2.80 13.10
N PRO A 285 54.43 3.79 14.01
CA PRO A 285 54.17 5.18 13.67
C PRO A 285 55.16 5.63 12.59
N VAL A 286 54.65 5.97 11.41
CA VAL A 286 55.43 6.68 10.39
C VAL A 286 55.64 8.10 10.94
N SER A 287 56.83 8.35 11.48
CA SER A 287 57.30 9.68 11.84
C SER A 287 57.44 10.53 10.56
N PRO A 288 56.87 11.73 10.50
CA PRO A 288 57.07 12.63 9.37
C PRO A 288 58.35 13.41 9.63
N ASP A 289 59.52 12.88 9.27
CA ASP A 289 60.75 13.68 9.06
C ASP A 289 61.91 12.78 8.63
N SER A 290 62.12 12.65 7.32
CA SER A 290 63.45 12.45 6.73
C SER A 290 63.36 12.57 5.20
N GLU A 291 63.55 13.78 4.68
CA GLU A 291 64.03 13.99 3.31
C GLU A 291 65.43 13.39 3.16
N PRO A 292 65.73 12.61 2.11
CA PRO A 292 67.10 12.39 1.69
C PRO A 292 67.56 13.57 0.84
N LYS A 293 68.55 14.30 1.35
CA LYS A 293 69.50 15.03 0.52
C LYS A 293 70.22 14.03 -0.37
N ASP A 294 70.08 14.19 -1.68
CA ASP A 294 71.16 14.33 -2.65
C ASP A 294 70.58 14.82 -3.99
#